data_AF-A0A660ZRV6-F1
#
_entry.id   AF-A0A660ZRV6-F1
#
_cell.length_a   1.000
_cell.length_b   1.000
_cell.length_c   1.000
_cell.angle_alpha   90.00
_cell.angle_beta   90.00
_cell.angle_gamma   90.00
#
_symmetry.space_group_name_H-M   'P 1'
#
loop_
_entity.id
_entity.type
_entity.pdbx_description
1 polymer ?
#
loop_
_entity_poly.entity_id
_entity_poly.type
_entity_poly.pdbx_seq_one_letter_code
_entity_poly.pdbx_strand_id
1 'polypeptide(L)'
;APRWGAGIAIESEVFDSNQNRLGIVAAPVSFFPFGRVRTFAALGIEFRERGAPKHALLRFGAGYDITLPGHISISPEAQADWVSGGTFVYVFALALGYGF
;
A
#
# COMPACT_ATOMS: atom_id res chain seq x y z
N ALA A 1 8.84 10.15 -20.07
CA ALA A 1 8.15 8.98 -20.64
C ALA A 1 7.40 8.24 -19.53
N PRO A 2 6.26 7.60 -19.82
CA PRO A 2 5.56 6.77 -18.85
C PRO A 2 6.44 5.60 -18.39
N ARG A 3 6.38 5.24 -17.10
CA ARG A 3 7.11 4.10 -16.53
C ARG A 3 6.18 3.21 -15.70
N TRP A 4 6.58 1.96 -15.54
CA TRP A 4 5.91 0.98 -14.69
C TRP A 4 6.83 0.55 -13.55
N GLY A 5 6.24 0.13 -12.43
CA GLY A 5 6.95 -0.46 -11.30
C GLY A 5 6.09 -1.51 -10.60
N ALA A 6 6.74 -2.43 -9.91
CA ALA A 6 6.09 -3.40 -9.03
C ALA A 6 6.77 -3.36 -7.66
N GLY A 7 6.03 -3.68 -6.60
CA GLY A 7 6.56 -3.69 -5.25
C GLY A 7 5.81 -4.63 -4.32
N ILE A 8 6.22 -4.64 -3.06
CA ILE A 8 5.54 -5.31 -1.96
C ILE A 8 5.36 -4.28 -0.85
N ALA A 9 4.14 -4.13 -0.38
CA ALA A 9 3.79 -3.33 0.78
C ALA A 9 3.44 -4.26 1.94
N ILE A 10 4.03 -3.99 3.11
CA ILE A 10 3.72 -4.70 4.35
C ILE A 10 3.36 -3.64 5.37
N GLU A 11 2.16 -3.76 5.93
CA GLU A 11 1.62 -2.86 6.93
C GLU A 11 1.23 -3.66 8.17
N SER A 12 1.42 -3.06 9.33
CA SER A 12 1.06 -3.63 10.61
C SER A 12 0.43 -2.52 11.45
N GLU A 13 -0.81 -2.75 11.87
CA GLU A 13 -1.55 -1.86 12.74
C GLU A 13 -1.80 -2.54 14.08
N VAL A 14 -1.41 -1.86 15.16
CA VAL A 14 -1.63 -2.30 16.53
C VAL A 14 -2.77 -1.47 17.10
N PHE A 15 -3.98 -2.04 17.14
CA PHE A 15 -5.10 -1.42 17.85
C PHE A 15 -5.00 -1.72 19.35
N ASP A 16 -5.01 -0.67 20.18
CA ASP A 16 -4.92 -0.81 21.64
C ASP A 16 -6.31 -0.91 22.33
N SER A 17 -6.28 -1.49 23.52
CA SER A 17 -7.30 -2.00 24.46
C SER A 17 -7.65 -3.49 24.37
N ASN A 18 -7.49 -4.16 23.22
CA ASN A 18 -7.82 -5.60 23.07
C ASN A 18 -6.76 -6.45 22.32
N GLN A 19 -5.55 -5.93 22.06
CA GLN A 19 -4.44 -6.65 21.40
C GLN A 19 -4.76 -7.32 20.05
N ASN A 20 -5.80 -6.89 19.33
CA ASN A 20 -6.04 -7.39 17.98
C ASN A 20 -5.07 -6.70 17.00
N ARG A 21 -4.05 -7.43 16.57
CA ARG A 21 -3.14 -7.00 15.50
C ARG A 21 -3.77 -7.22 14.14
N LEU A 22 -3.71 -6.19 13.30
CA LEU A 22 -4.07 -6.24 11.89
C LEU A 22 -2.78 -6.12 11.08
N GLY A 23 -2.55 -7.05 10.16
CA GLY A 23 -1.45 -6.98 9.20
C GLY A 23 -1.99 -6.99 7.79
N ILE A 24 -1.43 -6.18 6.90
CA ILE A 24 -1.75 -6.18 5.48
C ILE A 24 -0.48 -6.48 4.69
N VAL A 25 -0.57 -7.40 3.74
CA VAL A 25 0.46 -7.59 2.72
C VAL A 25 -0.17 -7.38 1.36
N ALA A 26 0.38 -6.46 0.57
CA ALA A 26 -0.13 -6.13 -0.75
C ALA A 26 0.98 -6.07 -1.80
N ALA A 27 0.67 -6.42 -3.04
CA ALA A 27 1.60 -6.38 -4.18
C ALA A 27 1.17 -5.28 -5.17
N PRO A 28 1.61 -4.02 -5.01
CA PRO A 28 1.23 -2.93 -5.89
C PRO A 28 1.93 -3.01 -7.26
N VAL A 29 1.14 -2.85 -8.31
CA VAL A 29 1.60 -2.47 -9.65
C VAL A 29 1.37 -0.98 -9.83
N SER A 30 2.43 -0.26 -10.22
CA SER A 30 2.49 1.19 -10.24
C SER A 30 2.73 1.70 -11.66
N PHE A 31 2.05 2.79 -12.00
CA PHE A 31 2.17 3.49 -13.27
C PHE A 31 2.47 4.97 -13.01
N PHE A 32 3.40 5.53 -13.77
CA PHE A 32 3.82 6.94 -13.62
C PHE A 32 3.48 7.73 -14.89
N PRO A 33 2.23 8.23 -15.02
CA PRO A 33 1.80 8.95 -16.23
C PRO A 33 2.52 10.29 -16.41
N PHE A 34 2.84 10.97 -15.31
CA PHE A 34 3.31 12.37 -15.32
C PHE A 34 4.63 12.55 -14.55
N GLY A 35 5.60 11.67 -14.82
CA GLY A 35 6.95 11.77 -14.26
C GLY A 35 7.03 11.36 -12.79
N ARG A 36 6.57 12.23 -11.88
CA ARG A 36 6.61 12.01 -10.41
C ARG A 36 5.26 11.60 -9.82
N VAL A 37 4.17 11.78 -10.55
CA VAL A 37 2.86 11.25 -10.14
C VAL A 37 2.88 9.74 -10.36
N ARG A 38 2.61 8.99 -9.30
CA ARG A 38 2.43 7.54 -9.29
C ARG A 38 0.96 7.24 -9.06
N THR A 39 0.37 6.39 -9.87
CA THR A 39 -0.89 5.71 -9.55
C THR A 39 -0.61 4.23 -9.40
N PHE A 40 -1.37 3.52 -8.57
CA PHE A 40 -1.16 2.10 -8.37
C PHE A 40 -2.46 1.36 -8.03
N ALA A 41 -2.44 0.08 -8.32
CA ALA A 41 -3.41 -0.90 -7.86
C ALA A 41 -2.66 -2.07 -7.25
N ALA A 42 -3.18 -2.64 -6.16
CA ALA A 42 -2.58 -3.78 -5.49
C ALA A 42 -3.64 -4.83 -5.14
N LEU A 43 -3.22 -6.08 -5.22
CA LEU A 43 -3.91 -7.19 -4.56
C LEU A 43 -3.20 -7.46 -3.25
N GLY A 44 -3.97 -7.64 -2.18
CA GLY A 44 -3.42 -7.93 -0.87
C GLY A 44 -4.31 -8.84 -0.03
N ILE A 45 -3.80 -9.15 1.14
CA ILE A 45 -4.46 -9.99 2.13
C ILE A 45 -4.34 -9.29 3.48
N GLU A 46 -5.47 -9.19 4.17
CA GLU A 46 -5.57 -8.76 5.56
C GLU A 46 -5.50 -9.99 6.48
N PHE A 47 -4.64 -9.93 7.49
CA PHE A 47 -4.48 -10.93 8.54
C PHE A 47 -4.84 -10.32 9.89
N ARG A 48 -5.74 -10.96 10.63
CA ARG A 48 -6.06 -10.61 12.01
C ARG A 48 -5.54 -11.70 12.95
N GLU A 49 -4.95 -11.32 14.08
CA GLU A 49 -4.51 -12.32 15.07
C GLU A 49 -5.70 -13.09 15.67
N ARG A 50 -5.51 -14.41 15.84
CA ARG A 50 -6.46 -15.43 16.36
C ARG A 50 -7.76 -15.66 15.56
N GLY A 51 -7.70 -16.62 14.64
CA GLY A 51 -8.88 -17.38 14.17
C GLY A 51 -9.87 -16.61 13.28
N ALA A 52 -9.65 -15.33 13.04
CA ALA A 52 -10.45 -14.54 12.12
C ALA A 52 -10.14 -14.89 10.66
N PRO A 53 -11.15 -14.85 9.76
CA PRO A 53 -10.96 -15.11 8.34
C PRO A 53 -9.98 -14.12 7.72
N LYS A 54 -9.13 -14.62 6.82
CA LYS A 54 -8.29 -13.78 5.96
C LYS A 54 -9.20 -13.09 4.96
N HIS A 55 -9.13 -11.78 4.87
CA HIS A 55 -9.89 -11.02 3.89
C HIS A 55 -8.99 -10.65 2.71
N ALA A 56 -9.50 -10.82 1.49
CA ALA A 56 -8.83 -10.31 0.30
C ALA A 56 -9.01 -8.79 0.24
N LEU A 57 -7.98 -8.10 -0.24
CA LEU A 57 -7.93 -6.65 -0.33
C LEU A 57 -7.60 -6.24 -1.77
N LEU A 58 -8.40 -5.32 -2.30
CA LEU A 58 -8.08 -4.54 -3.48
C LEU A 58 -7.72 -3.13 -3.05
N ARG A 59 -6.50 -2.72 -3.34
CA ARG A 59 -6.01 -1.37 -3.03
C ARG A 59 -5.84 -0.57 -4.29
N PHE A 60 -6.27 0.68 -4.25
CA PHE A 60 -6.01 1.67 -5.28
C PHE A 60 -5.40 2.90 -4.63
N GLY A 61 -4.48 3.57 -5.31
CA GLY A 61 -3.89 4.75 -4.73
C GLY A 61 -3.15 5.62 -5.73
N ALA A 62 -2.81 6.80 -5.26
CA ALA A 62 -1.95 7.73 -5.96
C ALA A 62 -1.00 8.40 -4.97
N GLY A 63 0.18 8.72 -5.46
CA GLY A 63 1.22 9.38 -4.67
C GLY A 63 2.14 10.22 -5.53
N TYR A 64 3.02 10.94 -4.86
CA TYR A 64 4.04 11.76 -5.49
C TYR A 64 5.43 11.25 -5.11
N ASP A 65 6.14 10.71 -6.08
CA ASP A 65 7.47 10.13 -5.88
C ASP A 65 8.54 11.22 -5.81
N ILE A 66 9.25 11.24 -4.68
CA ILE A 66 10.40 12.10 -4.41
C ILE A 66 11.64 11.22 -4.40
N THR A 67 12.35 11.20 -5.51
CA THR A 67 13.63 10.48 -5.63
C THR A 67 14.73 11.25 -4.89
N LEU A 68 15.37 10.57 -3.94
CA LEU A 68 16.55 11.04 -3.22
C LEU A 68 17.83 10.51 -3.90
N PRO A 69 18.99 11.15 -3.68
CA PRO A 69 20.27 10.58 -4.10
C PRO A 69 20.47 9.16 -3.55
N GLY A 70 21.12 8.28 -4.31
CA GLY A 70 21.40 6.91 -3.88
C GLY A 70 20.26 5.92 -4.10
N HIS A 71 19.43 6.14 -5.12
CA HIS A 71 18.33 5.25 -5.55
C HIS A 71 17.18 5.07 -4.54
N ILE A 72 17.15 5.86 -3.48
CA ILE A 72 16.06 5.85 -2.51
C ILE A 72 14.94 6.76 -3.03
N SER A 73 13.68 6.40 -2.80
CA SER A 73 12.56 7.31 -3.00
C SER A 73 11.59 7.30 -1.83
N ILE A 74 10.95 8.43 -1.60
CA ILE A 74 9.85 8.57 -0.65
C ILE A 74 8.62 9.04 -1.40
N SER A 75 7.46 8.47 -1.10
CA SER A 75 6.21 8.77 -1.79
C SER A 75 5.08 8.90 -0.79
N PRO A 76 4.65 10.12 -0.41
CA PRO A 76 3.38 10.32 0.26
C PRO A 76 2.24 9.87 -0.66
N GLU A 77 1.32 9.08 -0.11
CA GLU A 77 0.30 8.37 -0.85
C GLU A 77 -1.08 8.51 -0.18
N ALA A 78 -2.09 8.69 -1.02
CA ALA A 78 -3.48 8.48 -0.64
C ALA A 78 -3.92 7.13 -1.22
N GLN A 79 -4.45 6.26 -0.37
CA GLN A 79 -4.81 4.89 -0.70
C GLN A 79 -6.26 4.61 -0.28
N ALA A 80 -6.89 3.73 -1.04
CA ALA A 80 -8.26 3.29 -0.86
C ALA A 80 -8.29 1.77 -0.93
N ASP A 81 -8.70 1.16 0.18
CA ASP A 81 -8.67 -0.27 0.41
C ASP A 81 -10.09 -0.80 0.45
N TRP A 82 -10.39 -1.67 -0.51
CA TRP A 82 -11.61 -2.43 -0.54
C TRP A 82 -11.34 -3.83 0.00
N VAL A 83 -11.86 -4.08 1.20
CA VAL A 83 -11.73 -5.36 1.90
C VAL A 83 -12.94 -6.25 1.60
N SER A 84 -12.69 -7.53 1.28
CA SER A 84 -13.74 -8.52 1.07
C SER A 84 -14.60 -8.63 2.33
N GLY A 85 -15.85 -8.19 2.25
CA GLY A 85 -16.70 -7.94 3.42
C GLY A 85 -17.44 -6.59 3.37
N GLY A 86 -17.11 -5.74 2.39
CA GLY A 86 -17.81 -4.48 2.12
C GLY A 86 -17.22 -3.26 2.83
N THR A 87 -16.14 -3.46 3.60
CA THR A 87 -15.42 -2.37 4.25
C THR A 87 -14.57 -1.62 3.25
N PHE A 88 -14.66 -0.30 3.29
CA PHE A 88 -13.83 0.61 2.52
C PHE A 88 -12.99 1.46 3.49
N VAL A 89 -11.67 1.43 3.34
CA VAL A 89 -10.74 2.15 4.23
C VAL A 89 -9.93 3.13 3.40
N TYR A 90 -9.79 4.35 3.89
CA TYR A 90 -8.92 5.36 3.28
C TYR A 90 -7.67 5.52 4.14
N VAL A 91 -6.50 5.38 3.54
CA VAL A 91 -5.22 5.40 4.22
C VAL A 91 -4.35 6.51 3.62
N PHE A 92 -3.81 7.37 4.49
CA PHE A 92 -2.67 8.21 4.12
C PHE A 92 -1.40 7.47 4.52
N ALA A 93 -0.57 7.16 3.53
CA ALA A 93 0.63 6.36 3.70
C ALA A 93 1.88 7.12 3.23
N LEU A 94 3.04 6.63 3.68
CA LEU A 94 4.33 7.06 3.17
C LEU A 94 5.08 5.82 2.68
N ALA A 95 5.20 5.66 1.36
CA ALA A 95 5.95 4.57 0.78
C ALA A 95 7.44 4.92 0.69
N LEU A 96 8.29 3.95 1.04
CA LEU A 96 9.74 4.00 0.85
C LEU A 96 10.10 3.05 -0.29
N GLY A 97 10.74 3.59 -1.33
CA GLY A 97 11.21 2.85 -2.49
C GLY A 97 12.73 2.74 -2.52
N TYR A 98 13.23 1.67 -3.11
CA TYR A 98 14.62 1.53 -3.52
C TYR A 98 14.66 1.07 -4.97
N GLY A 99 15.23 1.91 -5.85
CA GLY A 99 15.42 1.62 -7.26
C GLY A 99 16.76 0.94 -7.53
N PHE A 100 16.85 0.27 -8.68
CA PHE A 100 18.09 -0.25 -9.24
C PHE A 100 18.32 0.40 -10.60
#